data_AF-A0A645IY88-F1
#
_entry.id   AF-A0A645IY88-F1
#
_cell.length_a   1.000
_cell.length_b   1.000
_cell.length_c   1.000
_cell.angle_alpha   90.00
_cell.angle_beta   90.00
_cell.angle_gamma   90.00
#
_symmetry.space_group_name_H-M   'P 1'
#
loop_
_entity.id
_entity.type
_entity.pdbx_description
1 polymer ?
#
loop_
_entity_poly.entity_id
_entity_poly.type
_entity_poly.pdbx_seq_one_letter_code
_entity_poly.pdbx_strand_id
1 'polypeptide(L)'
;MKQIVSILAVGLLTLQACKQNPSESSSANSAIDMKVSGETETQKVTAPPFVPAPVGDRAAKKVIVHLEATEEEGELADGVT
;
A
#
# COMPACT_ATOMS: atom_id res chain seq x y z
N MET A 1 22.08 42.05 -37.34
CA MET A 1 22.57 40.65 -37.35
C MET A 1 23.12 40.20 -36.00
N LYS A 2 24.08 40.91 -35.38
CA LYS A 2 24.67 40.52 -34.08
C LYS A 2 23.64 40.40 -32.92
N GLN A 3 22.67 41.32 -32.88
CA GLN A 3 21.61 41.34 -31.85
C GLN A 3 20.62 40.16 -32.00
N ILE A 4 20.31 39.75 -33.23
CA ILE A 4 19.40 38.62 -33.51
C ILE A 4 20.06 37.29 -33.09
N VAL A 5 21.36 37.15 -33.34
CA VAL A 5 22.14 35.96 -32.93
C VAL A 5 22.22 35.87 -31.41
N SER A 6 22.37 37.01 -30.70
CA SER A 6 22.38 37.04 -29.23
C SER A 6 21.03 36.64 -28.62
N ILE A 7 19.91 37.10 -29.19
CA ILE A 7 18.57 36.75 -28.69
C ILE A 7 18.27 35.26 -28.92
N LEU A 8 18.68 34.72 -30.07
CA LEU A 8 18.50 33.29 -30.38
C LEU A 8 19.33 32.38 -29.45
N ALA A 9 20.54 32.81 -29.08
CA ALA A 9 21.39 32.07 -28.15
C ALA A 9 20.82 32.05 -26.72
N VAL A 10 20.22 33.16 -26.26
CA VAL A 10 19.61 33.23 -24.91
C VAL A 10 18.30 32.42 -24.85
N GLY A 11 17.49 32.42 -25.92
CA GLY A 11 16.26 31.62 -25.98
C GLY A 11 16.50 30.11 -26.03
N LEU A 12 17.64 29.66 -26.57
CA LEU A 12 17.99 28.24 -26.57
C LEU A 12 18.43 27.73 -25.18
N LEU A 13 18.99 28.59 -24.33
CA LEU A 13 19.38 28.23 -22.96
C LEU A 13 18.16 28.07 -22.04
N THR A 14 17.07 28.81 -22.26
CA THR A 14 15.88 28.71 -21.41
C THR A 14 15.07 27.42 -21.63
N LEU A 15 15.25 26.75 -22.78
CA LEU A 15 14.58 25.46 -23.07
C LEU A 15 15.16 24.29 -22.27
N GLN A 16 16.35 24.43 -21.69
CA GLN A 16 16.99 23.40 -20.87
C GLN A 16 16.66 23.53 -19.37
N ALA A 17 15.99 24.62 -18.95
CA ALA A 17 15.64 24.88 -17.55
C ALA A 17 14.38 24.12 -17.10
N CYS A 18 13.49 23.74 -18.03
CA CYS A 18 12.43 22.77 -17.78
C CYS A 18 12.94 21.33 -17.97
N LYS A 19 14.04 20.96 -17.30
CA LYS A 19 14.21 19.55 -16.92
C LYS A 19 13.12 19.25 -15.91
N GLN A 20 11.95 18.89 -16.42
CA GLN A 20 11.08 18.02 -15.67
C GLN A 20 11.91 16.75 -15.50
N ASN A 21 12.56 16.61 -14.34
CA ASN A 21 12.90 15.28 -13.89
C ASN A 21 11.62 14.46 -14.13
N PRO A 22 11.70 13.23 -14.65
CA PRO A 22 10.63 12.31 -14.38
C PRO A 22 10.56 12.29 -12.85
N SER A 23 9.69 13.11 -12.26
CA SER A 23 8.97 12.72 -11.07
C SER A 23 8.56 11.32 -11.47
N GLU A 24 9.18 10.33 -10.81
CA GLU A 24 8.79 8.93 -10.92
C GLU A 24 7.32 8.98 -11.21
N SER A 25 6.98 8.59 -12.44
CA SER A 25 5.61 8.72 -12.91
C SER A 25 4.81 8.30 -11.70
N SER A 26 4.02 9.23 -11.16
CA SER A 26 2.97 8.87 -10.26
C SER A 26 2.08 8.07 -11.19
N SER A 27 2.50 6.83 -11.42
CA SER A 27 1.74 5.73 -11.91
C SER A 27 0.49 5.93 -11.10
N ALA A 28 -0.60 6.14 -11.82
CA ALA A 28 -1.92 6.16 -11.26
C ALA A 28 -2.17 4.76 -10.69
N ASN A 29 -1.38 4.40 -9.68
CA ASN A 29 -1.63 3.36 -8.73
C ASN A 29 -2.90 3.89 -8.10
N SER A 30 -4.00 3.21 -8.39
CA SER A 30 -5.25 3.51 -7.72
C SER A 30 -4.95 3.48 -6.22
N ALA A 31 -5.71 4.22 -5.40
CA ALA A 31 -5.51 4.20 -3.94
C ALA A 31 -5.54 2.78 -3.34
N ILE A 32 -6.01 1.78 -4.10
CA ILE A 32 -6.04 0.37 -3.76
C ILE A 32 -4.71 -0.38 -3.99
N ASP A 33 -3.81 0.16 -4.80
CA ASP A 33 -2.59 -0.53 -5.21
C ASP A 33 -1.51 -0.34 -4.12
N MET A 34 -1.25 -1.41 -3.35
CA MET A 34 -0.25 -1.43 -2.29
C MET A 34 0.89 -2.38 -2.64
N LYS A 35 2.13 -1.88 -2.54
CA LYS A 35 3.31 -2.74 -2.68
C LYS A 35 3.39 -3.69 -1.48
N VAL A 36 3.20 -4.98 -1.74
CA VAL A 36 3.40 -6.05 -0.75
C VAL A 36 4.79 -6.66 -0.90
N SER A 37 5.28 -7.26 0.19
CA SER A 37 6.58 -7.91 0.27
C SER A 37 6.46 -9.26 0.96
N GLY A 38 7.37 -10.18 0.62
CA GLY A 38 7.41 -11.52 1.19
C GLY A 38 6.36 -12.47 0.63
N GLU A 39 6.39 -13.70 1.13
CA GLU A 39 5.41 -14.74 0.78
C GLU A 39 4.04 -14.45 1.41
N THR A 40 2.97 -14.90 0.78
CA THR A 40 1.63 -14.83 1.34
C THR A 40 1.55 -15.65 2.63
N GLU A 41 0.89 -15.12 3.65
CA GLU A 41 0.77 -15.75 4.96
C GLU A 41 -0.67 -16.12 5.25
N THR A 42 -0.91 -17.30 5.83
CA THR A 42 -2.23 -17.67 6.33
C THR A 42 -2.28 -17.40 7.83
N GLN A 43 -3.27 -16.62 8.27
CA GLN A 43 -3.41 -16.23 9.67
C GLN A 43 -3.79 -17.44 10.54
N LYS A 44 -3.07 -17.62 11.65
CA LYS A 44 -3.44 -18.61 12.67
C LYS A 44 -4.66 -18.14 13.47
N VAL A 45 -5.65 -19.02 13.62
CA VAL A 45 -6.85 -18.79 14.44
C VAL A 45 -6.52 -19.01 15.92
N THR A 46 -7.01 -18.11 16.78
CA THR A 46 -6.92 -18.22 18.25
C THR A 46 -8.31 -18.09 18.84
N ALA A 47 -8.70 -19.02 19.72
CA ALA A 47 -9.97 -18.95 20.44
C ALA A 47 -9.91 -17.91 21.58
N PRO A 48 -11.03 -17.28 21.97
CA PRO A 48 -11.09 -16.46 23.17
C PRO A 48 -10.70 -17.25 24.43
N PRO A 49 -10.08 -16.61 25.44
CA PRO A 49 -9.69 -15.19 25.52
C PRO A 49 -8.31 -14.89 24.90
N PHE A 50 -7.73 -15.83 24.13
CA PHE A 50 -6.37 -15.71 23.62
C PHE A 50 -6.28 -14.74 22.44
N VAL A 51 -5.08 -14.15 22.28
CA VAL A 51 -4.79 -13.21 21.19
C VAL A 51 -3.73 -13.78 20.24
N PRO A 52 -3.75 -13.42 18.94
CA PRO A 52 -2.68 -13.74 18.01
C PRO A 52 -1.34 -13.11 18.42
N ALA A 53 -0.24 -13.64 17.85
CA ALA A 53 1.09 -13.09 18.08
C ALA A 53 1.22 -11.65 17.53
N PRO A 54 2.04 -10.79 18.15
CA PRO A 54 2.31 -9.45 17.63
C PRO A 54 2.93 -9.48 16.23
N VAL A 55 2.52 -8.55 15.36
CA VAL A 55 3.04 -8.46 13.98
C VAL A 55 4.26 -7.56 13.82
N GLY A 56 4.56 -6.71 14.82
CA GLY A 56 5.71 -5.80 14.84
C GLY A 56 5.78 -4.83 13.66
N ASP A 57 6.98 -4.30 13.39
CA ASP A 57 7.27 -3.36 12.29
C ASP A 57 7.54 -4.07 10.96
N ARG A 58 6.76 -5.11 10.66
CA ARG A 58 6.91 -5.84 9.39
C ARG A 58 6.35 -5.03 8.21
N ALA A 59 6.96 -5.18 7.05
CA ALA A 59 6.44 -4.61 5.81
C ALA A 59 5.08 -5.21 5.41
N ALA A 60 4.33 -4.50 4.57
CA ALA A 60 3.03 -4.94 4.06
C ALA A 60 3.15 -6.31 3.37
N LYS A 61 2.18 -7.20 3.63
CA LYS A 61 2.11 -8.57 3.11
C LYS A 61 0.66 -8.96 2.86
N LYS A 62 0.42 -9.80 1.85
CA LYS A 62 -0.87 -10.49 1.68
C LYS A 62 -1.08 -11.51 2.80
N VAL A 63 -2.15 -11.36 3.58
CA VAL A 63 -2.55 -12.30 4.62
C VAL A 63 -3.92 -12.89 4.27
N ILE A 64 -4.02 -14.21 4.29
CA ILE A 64 -5.28 -14.94 4.05
C ILE A 64 -5.86 -15.33 5.40
N VAL A 65 -7.14 -15.03 5.60
CA VAL A 65 -7.90 -15.39 6.80
C VAL A 65 -9.02 -16.33 6.40
N HIS A 66 -9.09 -17.49 7.05
CA HIS A 66 -10.18 -18.45 6.88
C HIS A 66 -11.01 -18.45 8.16
N LEU A 67 -12.29 -18.11 8.02
CA LEU A 67 -13.29 -18.19 9.08
C LEU A 67 -14.46 -19.02 8.57
N GLU A 68 -15.05 -19.78 9.48
CA GLU A 68 -16.24 -20.60 9.24
C GLU A 68 -17.40 -20.03 10.05
N ALA A 69 -18.59 -20.02 9.46
CA ALA A 69 -19.83 -19.68 10.16
C ALA A 69 -20.47 -20.98 10.65
N THR A 70 -20.81 -21.02 11.94
CA THR A 70 -21.44 -22.17 12.59
C THR A 70 -22.72 -21.74 13.30
N GLU A 71 -23.73 -22.62 13.28
CA GLU A 71 -24.94 -22.50 14.10
C GLU A 71 -24.85 -23.57 15.19
N GLU A 72 -24.85 -23.15 16.45
CA GLU A 72 -24.77 -24.04 17.61
C GLU A 72 -25.62 -23.49 18.76
N GLU A 73 -26.25 -24.39 19.53
CA GLU A 73 -26.84 -24.02 20.82
C GLU A 73 -25.71 -23.82 21.84
N GLY A 74 -25.79 -22.75 22.63
CA GLY A 74 -24.78 -22.42 23.64
C GLY A 74 -25.43 -21.80 24.86
N GLU A 75 -24.88 -22.08 26.05
CA GLU A 75 -25.39 -21.52 27.29
C GLU A 75 -24.94 -20.06 27.45
N LEU A 76 -25.90 -19.14 27.51
CA LEU A 76 -25.61 -17.70 27.64
C LEU A 76 -25.35 -17.31 29.11
N ALA A 77 -26.09 -17.95 30.01
CA ALA A 77 -26.02 -17.80 31.46
C ALA A 77 -26.62 -19.07 32.11
N ASP A 78 -26.33 -19.29 33.38
CA ASP A 78 -26.76 -20.48 34.13
C ASP A 78 -28.22 -20.87 33.85
N GLY A 79 -28.40 -21.98 33.13
CA GLY A 79 -29.70 -22.55 32.78
C GLY A 79 -30.43 -21.91 31.60
N VAL A 80 -29.78 -21.06 30.80
CA VAL A 80 -30.34 -20.42 29.59
C VAL A 80 -29.64 -20.98 28.34
N THR A 81 -30.37 -21.81 27.60
CA THR A 81 -29.98 -22.46 26.33
C THR A 81 -30.88 -22.03 25.18
#